data_AF-A0A932PQX8-F1
#
_entry.id   AF-A0A932PQX8-F1
#
_cell.length_a   1.000
_cell.length_b   1.000
_cell.length_c   1.000
_cell.angle_alpha   90.00
_cell.angle_beta   90.00
_cell.angle_gamma   90.00
#
_symmetry.space_group_name_H-M   'P 1'
#
loop_
_entity.id
_entity.type
_entity.pdbx_description
1 polymer ?
#
loop_
_entity_poly.entity_id
_entity_poly.type
_entity_poly.pdbx_seq_one_letter_code
_entity_poly.pdbx_strand_id
1 'polypeptide(L)'
;MATRSLNKEEPEAVRMVFQRLCEGEESVQVAFGTLKGDFKVLAEASDRVILGISDLERGQWRLKPGAHLALRLVDRGLPFEAVVDFEGHGKLHGVEAGHVSMPRLLRALDAHRMAEYIPDRPIPCPFADQRNDVKDGLASAFGEDGLELMPPEGTHALSDLLRLNASSTLELRIAPGESLVLAVKVAYFSDKAWGLRLDDSADRETVGRYRQWLLEARHQQANRDRARFNPGGLESPKLQGRKESAQAHTARPRLLADRDPLILVLAEGEAFPARLAEAVGRKFGVAGLDLGPGPLKPALGDLGASADSWGRVRLILIHHRLRSGTALERCRRVVQEEACPLPILIAGTEEESDLKRNRSVAAGAVDYLVIDPFHVLQVLRTLDETLKLFG
;
A
#
# COMPACT_ATOMS: atom_id res chain seq x y z
N MET A 1 -20.38 31.57 22.87
CA MET A 1 -20.41 30.95 21.52
C MET A 1 -20.02 29.49 21.71
N ALA A 2 -20.81 28.55 21.19
CA ALA A 2 -20.53 27.13 21.38
C ALA A 2 -19.27 26.76 20.58
N THR A 3 -18.23 26.31 21.28
CA THR A 3 -17.06 25.69 20.66
C THR A 3 -17.52 24.55 19.77
N ARG A 4 -17.37 24.70 18.45
CA ARG A 4 -17.69 23.62 17.50
C ARG A 4 -16.76 22.46 17.82
N SER A 5 -17.35 21.30 18.10
CA SER A 5 -16.59 20.07 18.35
C SER A 5 -15.75 19.71 17.13
N LEU A 6 -14.46 19.43 17.34
CA LEU A 6 -13.57 18.92 16.29
C LEU A 6 -13.81 17.44 15.97
N ASN A 7 -14.66 16.77 16.76
CA ASN A 7 -15.07 15.40 16.53
C ASN A 7 -15.72 15.23 15.16
N LYS A 8 -15.59 14.04 14.58
CA LYS A 8 -16.29 13.67 13.34
C LYS A 8 -17.32 12.60 13.64
N GLU A 9 -18.58 12.99 13.51
CA GLU A 9 -19.76 12.14 13.77
C GLU A 9 -20.54 11.84 12.47
N GLU A 10 -20.38 12.70 11.45
CA GLU A 10 -20.98 12.47 10.15
C GLU A 10 -20.30 11.30 9.43
N PRO A 11 -21.04 10.26 8.99
CA PRO A 11 -20.45 9.08 8.37
C PRO A 11 -19.58 9.40 7.15
N GLU A 12 -20.02 10.34 6.30
CA GLU A 12 -19.25 10.79 5.14
C GLU A 12 -17.91 11.42 5.58
N ALA A 13 -17.91 12.26 6.60
CA ALA A 13 -16.71 12.90 7.10
C ALA A 13 -15.72 11.89 7.71
N VAL A 14 -16.21 10.86 8.40
CA VAL A 14 -15.38 9.75 8.91
C VAL A 14 -14.76 8.96 7.75
N ARG A 15 -15.57 8.59 6.75
CA ARG A 15 -15.08 7.85 5.58
C ARG A 15 -14.03 8.64 4.80
N MET A 16 -14.24 9.94 4.61
CA MET A 16 -13.26 10.83 3.97
C MET A 16 -11.89 10.84 4.68
N VAL A 17 -11.85 10.70 6.01
CA VAL A 17 -10.60 10.56 6.76
C VAL A 17 -9.87 9.29 6.33
N PHE A 18 -10.55 8.14 6.34
CA PHE A 18 -9.92 6.87 5.95
C PHE A 18 -9.51 6.83 4.48
N GLN A 19 -10.26 7.45 3.57
CA GLN A 19 -9.83 7.59 2.17
C GLN A 19 -8.53 8.37 2.05
N ARG A 20 -8.37 9.49 2.77
CA ARG A 20 -7.10 10.23 2.78
C ARG A 20 -5.95 9.39 3.35
N LEU A 21 -6.20 8.63 4.41
CA LEU A 21 -5.19 7.71 4.95
C LEU A 21 -4.79 6.64 3.92
N CYS A 22 -5.74 6.12 3.13
CA CYS A 22 -5.44 5.20 2.03
C CYS A 22 -4.61 5.87 0.92
N GLU A 23 -4.97 7.09 0.50
CA GLU A 23 -4.23 7.85 -0.52
C GLU A 23 -2.80 8.15 -0.08
N GLY A 24 -2.61 8.53 1.19
CA GLY A 24 -1.32 8.83 1.78
C GLY A 24 -0.49 7.60 2.18
N GLU A 25 -1.05 6.39 2.05
CA GLU A 25 -0.46 5.14 2.55
C GLU A 25 -0.09 5.18 4.05
N GLU A 26 -0.91 5.91 4.80
CA GLU A 26 -0.69 6.20 6.21
C GLU A 26 -0.99 4.96 7.09
N SER A 27 -0.44 4.99 8.30
CA SER A 27 -0.67 3.94 9.30
C SER A 27 -1.54 4.47 10.44
N VAL A 28 -2.32 3.57 11.02
CA VAL A 28 -3.08 3.81 12.24
C VAL A 28 -2.50 2.96 13.36
N GLN A 29 -2.43 3.53 14.55
CA GLN A 29 -2.07 2.78 15.74
C GLN A 29 -3.32 2.05 16.23
N VAL A 30 -3.22 0.73 16.35
CA VAL A 30 -4.27 -0.14 16.88
C VAL A 30 -3.84 -0.63 18.25
N ALA A 31 -4.75 -0.65 19.21
CA ALA A 31 -4.53 -1.22 20.53
C ALA A 31 -5.60 -2.25 20.89
N PHE A 32 -5.16 -3.37 21.47
CA PHE A 32 -6.01 -4.43 22.01
C PHE A 32 -5.51 -4.82 23.40
N GLY A 33 -6.21 -4.37 24.44
CA GLY A 33 -5.73 -4.50 25.83
C GLY A 33 -4.41 -3.76 26.02
N THR A 34 -3.34 -4.49 26.37
CA THR A 34 -1.98 -3.93 26.53
C THR A 34 -1.16 -3.95 25.25
N LEU A 35 -1.63 -4.65 24.20
CA LEU A 35 -0.94 -4.78 22.93
C LEU A 35 -1.19 -3.56 22.05
N LYS A 36 -0.15 -3.11 21.37
CA LYS A 36 -0.18 -1.97 20.43
C LYS A 36 0.63 -2.31 19.18
N GLY A 37 0.17 -1.81 18.04
CA GLY A 37 0.86 -1.96 16.76
C GLY A 37 0.41 -0.89 15.78
N ASP A 38 1.27 -0.56 14.83
CA ASP A 38 0.99 0.41 13.78
C ASP A 38 0.74 -0.34 12.47
N PHE A 39 -0.44 -0.13 11.88
CA PHE A 39 -0.89 -0.88 10.72
C PHE A 39 -1.30 0.05 9.60
N LYS A 40 -0.89 -0.27 8.37
CA LYS A 40 -1.28 0.50 7.19
C LYS A 40 -2.77 0.39 6.91
N VAL A 41 -3.37 1.51 6.50
CA VAL A 41 -4.74 1.51 5.96
C VAL A 41 -4.68 1.08 4.50
N LEU A 42 -5.02 -0.18 4.24
CA LEU A 42 -4.91 -0.79 2.91
C LEU A 42 -6.06 -0.37 1.99
N ALA A 43 -7.27 -0.29 2.54
CA ALA A 43 -8.46 0.14 1.83
C ALA A 43 -9.55 0.64 2.79
N GLU A 44 -10.44 1.47 2.24
CA GLU A 44 -11.68 1.91 2.84
C GLU A 44 -12.85 1.39 2.01
N ALA A 45 -13.85 0.82 2.67
CA ALA A 45 -15.12 0.40 2.10
C ALA A 45 -16.28 1.05 2.86
N SER A 46 -17.49 1.00 2.29
CA SER A 46 -18.65 1.69 2.86
C SER A 46 -19.00 1.32 4.31
N ASP A 47 -18.68 0.10 4.72
CA ASP A 47 -19.02 -0.50 6.02
C ASP A 47 -17.80 -0.82 6.90
N ARG A 48 -16.58 -0.85 6.33
CA ARG A 48 -15.38 -1.32 7.01
C ARG A 48 -14.10 -0.63 6.54
N VAL A 49 -13.08 -0.70 7.38
CA VAL A 49 -11.70 -0.31 7.07
C VAL A 49 -10.86 -1.58 7.03
N ILE A 50 -9.97 -1.68 6.03
CA ILE A 50 -9.08 -2.82 5.85
C ILE A 50 -7.67 -2.41 6.23
N LEU A 51 -7.12 -3.08 7.24
CA LEU A 51 -5.79 -2.81 7.81
C LEU A 51 -4.81 -3.92 7.45
N GLY A 52 -3.53 -3.58 7.30
CA GLY A 52 -2.46 -4.54 7.02
C GLY A 52 -2.02 -5.35 8.23
N ILE A 53 -2.98 -5.93 8.96
CA ILE A 53 -2.73 -6.85 10.08
C ILE A 53 -2.46 -8.24 9.49
N SER A 54 -1.24 -8.76 9.69
CA SER A 54 -0.85 -10.11 9.25
C SER A 54 -1.49 -11.21 10.10
N ASP A 55 -1.48 -12.44 9.58
CA ASP A 55 -1.93 -13.61 10.34
C ASP A 55 -1.05 -13.89 11.57
N LEU A 56 0.23 -13.54 11.49
CA LEU A 56 1.15 -13.63 12.62
C LEU A 56 0.73 -12.67 13.74
N GLU A 57 0.51 -11.39 13.42
CA GLU A 57 0.12 -10.38 14.42
C GLU A 57 -1.26 -10.70 15.00
N ARG A 58 -2.22 -11.09 14.15
CA ARG A 58 -3.54 -11.58 14.57
C ARG A 58 -3.42 -12.74 15.55
N GLY A 59 -2.55 -13.71 15.26
CA GLY A 59 -2.30 -14.88 16.09
C GLY A 59 -1.66 -14.52 17.43
N GLN A 60 -0.66 -13.64 17.43
CA GLN A 60 -0.01 -13.14 18.64
C GLN A 60 -1.00 -12.41 19.56
N TRP A 61 -1.88 -11.60 18.98
CA TRP A 61 -2.88 -10.83 19.71
C TRP A 61 -4.12 -11.66 20.06
N ARG A 62 -4.23 -12.89 19.52
CA ARG A 62 -5.38 -13.79 19.65
C ARG A 62 -6.69 -13.10 19.26
N LEU A 63 -6.65 -12.26 18.23
CA LEU A 63 -7.80 -11.51 17.76
C LEU A 63 -8.87 -12.44 17.20
N LYS A 64 -10.11 -12.22 17.65
CA LYS A 64 -11.32 -12.93 17.20
C LYS A 64 -12.33 -11.91 16.68
N PRO A 65 -13.18 -12.31 15.72
CA PRO A 65 -14.31 -11.48 15.30
C PRO A 65 -15.14 -11.00 16.51
N GLY A 66 -15.49 -9.71 16.52
CA GLY A 66 -16.18 -9.03 17.63
C GLY A 66 -15.24 -8.45 18.70
N ALA A 67 -13.92 -8.57 18.58
CA ALA A 67 -12.99 -7.94 19.51
C ALA A 67 -12.96 -6.41 19.31
N HIS A 68 -13.11 -5.65 20.40
CA HIS A 68 -13.04 -4.20 20.39
C HIS A 68 -11.57 -3.72 20.34
N LEU A 69 -11.27 -2.88 19.36
CA LEU A 69 -9.95 -2.29 19.14
C LEU A 69 -10.03 -0.78 19.30
N ALA A 70 -9.04 -0.20 19.99
CA ALA A 70 -8.88 1.25 20.00
C ALA A 70 -7.97 1.65 18.84
N LEU A 71 -8.44 2.57 18.00
CA LEU A 71 -7.68 3.18 16.93
C LEU A 71 -7.20 4.56 17.36
N ARG A 72 -5.96 4.89 16.99
CA ARG A 72 -5.43 6.25 16.98
C ARG A 72 -4.89 6.55 15.60
N LEU A 73 -5.28 7.68 15.03
CA LEU A 73 -4.92 8.10 13.69
C LEU A 73 -4.67 9.60 13.66
N VAL A 74 -3.96 10.06 12.63
CA VAL A 74 -3.71 11.47 12.40
C VAL A 74 -4.28 11.84 11.04
N ASP A 75 -5.24 12.75 11.01
CA ASP A 75 -5.76 13.32 9.76
C ASP A 75 -5.31 14.78 9.67
N ARG A 76 -4.51 15.09 8.64
CA ARG A 76 -3.94 16.44 8.43
C ARG A 76 -3.24 17.01 9.67
N GLY A 77 -2.57 16.18 10.47
CA GLY A 77 -1.90 16.65 11.70
C GLY A 77 -2.80 16.81 12.93
N LEU A 78 -4.10 16.51 12.82
CA LEU A 78 -5.00 16.38 13.97
C LEU A 78 -5.09 14.93 14.44
N PRO A 79 -4.76 14.65 15.71
CA PRO A 79 -4.89 13.31 16.25
C PRO A 79 -6.34 13.01 16.65
N PHE A 80 -6.81 11.86 16.20
CA PHE A 80 -8.11 11.30 16.52
C PHE A 80 -7.95 9.94 17.18
N GLU A 81 -8.97 9.57 17.96
CA GLU A 81 -9.16 8.22 18.42
C GLU A 81 -10.57 7.71 18.12
N ALA A 82 -10.69 6.39 18.02
CA ALA A 82 -11.96 5.72 17.77
C ALA A 82 -11.95 4.30 18.35
N VAL A 83 -13.12 3.70 18.44
CA VAL A 83 -13.28 2.28 18.76
C VAL A 83 -13.92 1.59 17.56
N VAL A 84 -13.36 0.44 17.18
CA VAL A 84 -13.86 -0.40 16.09
C VAL A 84 -13.91 -1.85 16.53
N ASP A 85 -14.73 -2.64 15.84
CA ASP A 85 -14.80 -4.07 16.04
C ASP A 85 -13.96 -4.77 14.98
N PHE A 86 -13.15 -5.74 15.40
CA PHE A 86 -12.50 -6.64 14.46
C PHE A 86 -13.55 -7.56 13.82
N GLU A 87 -13.72 -7.49 12.50
CA GLU A 87 -14.75 -8.26 11.78
C GLU A 87 -14.21 -9.58 11.24
N GLY A 88 -12.89 -9.67 11.03
CA GLY A 88 -12.26 -10.87 10.50
C GLY A 88 -10.90 -10.60 9.89
N HIS A 89 -10.35 -11.63 9.26
CA HIS A 89 -9.09 -11.56 8.51
C HIS A 89 -9.30 -12.18 7.13
N GLY A 90 -8.41 -11.84 6.22
CA GLY A 90 -8.42 -12.38 4.87
C GLY A 90 -7.21 -11.91 4.08
N LYS A 91 -7.33 -11.97 2.76
CA LYS A 91 -6.33 -11.42 1.86
C LYS A 91 -6.98 -10.41 0.93
N LEU A 92 -6.34 -9.26 0.78
CA LEU A 92 -6.69 -8.24 -0.21
C LEU A 92 -5.57 -8.17 -1.25
N HIS A 93 -5.86 -8.58 -2.48
CA HIS A 93 -4.88 -8.74 -3.57
C HIS A 93 -3.61 -9.52 -3.16
N GLY A 94 -3.82 -10.61 -2.42
CA GLY A 94 -2.74 -11.48 -1.92
C GLY A 94 -2.02 -10.97 -0.67
N VAL A 95 -2.34 -9.78 -0.17
CA VAL A 95 -1.79 -9.21 1.07
C VAL A 95 -2.66 -9.61 2.24
N GLU A 96 -2.07 -10.19 3.28
CA GLU A 96 -2.79 -10.48 4.54
C GLU A 96 -3.34 -9.19 5.14
N ALA A 97 -4.60 -9.24 5.54
CA ALA A 97 -5.33 -8.09 6.01
C ALA A 97 -6.32 -8.45 7.13
N GLY A 98 -6.48 -7.51 8.06
CA GLY A 98 -7.52 -7.51 9.08
C GLY A 98 -8.62 -6.53 8.70
N HIS A 99 -9.87 -6.95 8.85
CA HIS A 99 -11.04 -6.13 8.59
C HIS A 99 -11.57 -5.60 9.92
N VAL A 100 -11.82 -4.29 9.99
CA VAL A 100 -12.44 -3.65 11.16
C VAL A 100 -13.65 -2.83 10.73
N SER A 101 -14.66 -2.75 11.58
CA SER A 101 -15.86 -1.94 11.32
C SER A 101 -15.51 -0.48 11.05
N MET A 102 -16.26 0.20 10.20
CA MET A 102 -16.17 1.66 10.08
C MET A 102 -16.51 2.33 11.41
N PRO A 103 -15.65 3.20 11.98
CA PRO A 103 -15.99 3.90 13.20
C PRO A 103 -17.21 4.81 13.03
N ARG A 104 -18.02 4.93 14.08
CA ARG A 104 -19.16 5.88 14.10
C ARG A 104 -18.77 7.29 14.54
N LEU A 105 -17.64 7.41 15.26
CA LEU A 105 -17.14 8.64 15.83
C LEU A 105 -15.61 8.64 15.78
N LEU A 106 -15.04 9.73 15.29
CA LEU A 106 -13.64 10.07 15.52
C LEU A 106 -13.58 11.18 16.57
N ARG A 107 -13.09 10.87 17.77
CA ARG A 107 -12.92 11.84 18.86
C ARG A 107 -11.57 12.53 18.71
N ALA A 108 -11.58 13.86 18.65
CA ALA A 108 -10.34 14.63 18.62
C ALA A 108 -9.63 14.55 19.98
N LEU A 109 -8.33 14.22 19.98
CA LEU A 109 -7.54 14.10 21.21
C LEU A 109 -7.07 15.46 21.73
N ASP A 110 -6.68 16.35 20.82
CA ASP A 110 -6.14 17.66 21.16
C ASP A 110 -7.15 18.77 20.88
N ALA A 111 -8.36 18.65 21.44
CA ALA A 111 -9.44 19.61 21.22
C ALA A 111 -9.14 21.05 21.73
N HIS A 112 -8.06 21.21 22.50
CA HIS A 112 -7.56 22.51 22.96
C HIS A 112 -6.75 23.25 21.89
N ARG A 113 -6.33 22.58 20.81
CA ARG A 113 -5.55 23.19 19.73
C ARG A 113 -6.41 24.15 18.92
N MET A 114 -5.79 25.25 18.48
CA MET A 114 -6.41 26.25 17.59
C MET A 114 -6.31 25.81 16.13
N ALA A 115 -6.76 24.59 15.84
CA ALA A 115 -6.50 23.89 14.58
C ALA A 115 -7.80 23.39 13.93
N GLU A 116 -8.62 24.33 13.47
CA GLU A 116 -9.87 24.04 12.73
C GLU A 116 -9.64 23.83 11.23
N TYR A 117 -8.61 24.45 10.69
CA TYR A 117 -8.17 24.34 9.31
C TYR A 117 -6.67 24.09 9.26
N ILE A 118 -6.26 23.09 8.50
CA ILE A 118 -4.86 22.77 8.27
C ILE A 118 -4.66 22.69 6.75
N PRO A 119 -3.89 23.61 6.15
CA PRO A 119 -3.60 23.58 4.73
C PRO A 119 -2.66 22.42 4.40
N ASP A 120 -2.68 21.98 3.14
CA ASP A 120 -1.78 20.93 2.64
C ASP A 120 -0.29 21.33 2.74
N ARG A 121 0.00 22.64 2.76
CA ARG A 121 1.33 23.21 2.98
C ARG A 121 1.25 24.35 3.99
N PRO A 122 2.18 24.45 4.94
CA PRO A 122 2.26 25.58 5.85
C PRO A 122 2.38 26.92 5.09
N ILE A 123 1.79 27.97 5.64
CA ILE A 123 1.78 29.31 5.03
C ILE A 123 2.93 30.13 5.60
N PRO A 124 3.79 30.76 4.77
CA PRO A 124 4.83 31.67 5.24
C PRO A 124 4.27 32.78 6.11
N CYS A 125 4.86 32.92 7.30
CA CYS A 125 4.37 33.76 8.37
C CYS A 125 5.55 34.36 9.14
N PRO A 126 6.20 35.42 8.63
CA PRO A 126 7.21 36.14 9.38
C PRO A 126 6.63 36.69 10.68
N PHE A 127 7.40 36.69 11.75
CA PHE A 127 6.96 37.12 13.07
C PHE A 127 8.05 37.87 13.83
N ALA A 128 7.65 38.71 14.79
CA ALA A 128 8.57 39.37 15.72
C ALA A 128 8.82 38.49 16.95
N ASP A 129 10.08 38.19 17.26
CA ASP A 129 10.44 37.49 18.49
C ASP A 129 10.42 38.43 19.72
N GLN A 130 10.79 37.91 20.90
CA GLN A 130 10.84 38.71 22.14
C GLN A 130 11.81 39.91 22.10
N ARG A 131 12.78 39.91 21.17
CA ARG A 131 13.74 41.00 20.99
C ARG A 131 13.29 41.97 19.89
N ASN A 132 12.08 41.77 19.35
CA ASN A 132 11.55 42.44 18.16
C ASN A 132 12.39 42.20 16.90
N ASP A 133 13.17 41.12 16.85
CA ASP A 133 13.81 40.69 15.62
C ASP A 133 12.77 39.97 14.75
N VAL A 134 12.76 40.28 13.46
CA VAL A 134 11.92 39.56 12.50
C VAL A 134 12.55 38.20 12.20
N LYS A 135 11.76 37.15 12.38
CA LYS A 135 12.13 35.76 12.07
C LYS A 135 11.15 35.20 11.06
N ASP A 136 11.64 34.27 10.23
CA ASP A 136 10.78 33.51 9.34
C ASP A 136 10.07 32.39 10.12
N GLY A 137 8.76 32.29 9.95
CA GLY A 137 7.93 31.25 10.53
C GLY A 137 6.98 30.64 9.50
N LEU A 138 6.39 29.51 9.85
CA LEU A 138 5.43 28.80 9.01
C LEU A 138 4.16 28.52 9.81
N ALA A 139 3.03 29.12 9.42
CA ALA A 139 1.74 28.85 10.04
C ALA A 139 1.17 27.53 9.50
N SER A 140 0.98 26.54 10.40
CA SER A 140 0.61 25.17 10.05
C SER A 140 -0.84 24.82 10.34
N ALA A 141 -1.50 25.52 11.26
CA ALA A 141 -2.90 25.31 11.59
C ALA A 141 -3.59 26.64 11.95
N PHE A 142 -4.89 26.72 11.73
CA PHE A 142 -5.67 27.95 11.89
C PHE A 142 -6.99 27.65 12.60
N GLY A 143 -7.40 28.53 13.51
CA GLY A 143 -8.70 28.54 14.19
C GLY A 143 -9.24 29.96 14.28
N GLU A 144 -10.51 30.12 14.67
CA GLU A 144 -11.16 31.43 14.71
C GLU A 144 -10.51 32.42 15.70
N ASP A 145 -9.81 31.87 16.70
CA ASP A 145 -9.17 32.62 17.79
C ASP A 145 -7.64 32.71 17.66
N GLY A 146 -7.04 32.10 16.65
CA GLY A 146 -5.59 32.02 16.57
C GLY A 146 -5.06 31.03 15.54
N LEU A 147 -3.75 30.79 15.56
CA LEU A 147 -3.07 29.87 14.66
C LEU A 147 -1.91 29.15 15.35
N GLU A 148 -1.44 28.07 14.75
CA GLU A 148 -0.21 27.41 15.16
C GLU A 148 0.96 27.82 14.27
N LEU A 149 2.03 28.31 14.88
CA LEU A 149 3.24 28.75 14.21
C LEU A 149 4.38 27.78 14.48
N MET A 150 4.95 27.23 13.42
CA MET A 150 6.18 26.44 13.49
C MET A 150 7.41 27.36 13.53
N PRO A 151 8.44 27.00 14.32
CA PRO A 151 9.68 27.76 14.39
C PRO A 151 10.48 27.67 13.08
N PRO A 152 11.42 28.61 12.86
CA PRO A 152 12.41 28.46 11.80
C PRO A 152 13.24 27.18 11.98
N GLU A 153 13.71 26.63 10.87
CA GLU A 153 14.59 25.46 10.88
C GLU A 153 15.82 25.68 11.77
N GLY A 154 16.22 24.65 12.52
CA GLY A 154 17.36 24.72 13.44
C GLY A 154 17.04 25.32 14.82
N THR A 155 15.78 25.69 15.11
CA THR A 155 15.38 26.11 16.46
C THR A 155 15.44 24.93 17.44
N HIS A 156 16.33 25.01 18.42
CA HIS A 156 16.52 23.95 19.42
C HIS A 156 15.46 23.96 20.53
N ALA A 157 15.05 25.14 21.00
CA ALA A 157 14.00 25.29 21.99
C ALA A 157 13.03 26.41 21.61
N LEU A 158 11.72 26.09 21.60
CA LEU A 158 10.65 27.04 21.28
C LEU A 158 10.65 28.26 22.21
N SER A 159 11.03 28.07 23.48
CA SER A 159 11.10 29.12 24.49
C SER A 159 12.15 30.20 24.24
N ASP A 160 13.14 29.91 23.38
CA ASP A 160 14.26 30.82 23.12
C ASP A 160 13.81 32.03 22.31
N LEU A 161 12.84 31.82 21.41
CA LEU A 161 12.28 32.87 20.55
C LEU A 161 11.03 33.50 21.16
N LEU A 162 10.09 32.67 21.62
CA LEU A 162 8.79 33.11 22.16
C LEU A 162 8.47 32.40 23.48
N ARG A 163 8.19 33.18 24.53
CA ARG A 163 7.77 32.70 25.85
C ARG A 163 6.26 32.63 25.94
N LEU A 164 5.75 31.79 26.85
CA LEU A 164 4.32 31.74 27.16
C LEU A 164 3.82 33.14 27.55
N ASN A 165 2.65 33.52 27.05
CA ASN A 165 2.03 34.83 27.20
C ASN A 165 2.82 36.02 26.62
N ALA A 166 3.91 35.79 25.89
CA ALA A 166 4.57 36.87 25.16
C ALA A 166 3.67 37.37 24.03
N SER A 167 3.58 38.69 23.88
CA SER A 167 2.94 39.31 22.73
C SER A 167 3.92 39.28 21.55
N SER A 168 3.38 39.07 20.35
CA SER A 168 4.12 39.08 19.10
C SER A 168 3.23 39.67 18.00
N THR A 169 3.84 40.01 16.88
CA THR A 169 3.13 40.40 15.66
C THR A 169 3.60 39.48 14.55
N LEU A 170 2.67 38.98 13.75
CA LEU A 170 2.96 38.12 12.61
C LEU A 170 2.33 38.66 11.34
N GLU A 171 2.93 38.36 10.19
CA GLU A 171 2.43 38.70 8.88
C GLU A 171 1.99 37.43 8.15
N LEU A 172 0.69 37.19 8.07
CA LEU A 172 0.12 36.05 7.37
C LEU A 172 -0.09 36.36 5.88
N ARG A 173 0.60 35.66 5.00
CA ARG A 173 0.45 35.80 3.54
C ARG A 173 -0.71 34.94 3.03
N ILE A 174 -1.91 35.51 2.99
CA ILE A 174 -3.15 34.78 2.66
C ILE A 174 -3.38 34.58 1.16
N ALA A 175 -2.83 35.45 0.31
CA ALA A 175 -2.88 35.33 -1.15
C ALA A 175 -1.67 36.03 -1.80
N PRO A 176 -1.38 35.81 -3.09
CA PRO A 176 -0.31 36.53 -3.79
C PRO A 176 -0.54 38.05 -3.73
N GLY A 177 0.37 38.76 -3.04
CA GLY A 177 0.26 40.21 -2.86
C GLY A 177 -0.69 40.66 -1.75
N GLU A 178 -1.29 39.74 -0.98
CA GLU A 178 -2.17 40.06 0.13
C GLU A 178 -1.63 39.46 1.44
N SER A 179 -1.43 40.33 2.44
CA SER A 179 -1.04 39.92 3.79
C SER A 179 -1.93 40.53 4.87
N LEU A 180 -2.04 39.81 5.99
CA LEU A 180 -2.71 40.25 7.21
C LEU A 180 -1.68 40.33 8.34
N VAL A 181 -1.57 41.48 8.98
CA VAL A 181 -0.71 41.67 10.14
C VAL A 181 -1.52 41.42 11.41
N LEU A 182 -1.23 40.34 12.12
CA LEU A 182 -1.98 39.91 13.29
C LEU A 182 -1.17 40.16 14.57
N ALA A 183 -1.77 40.90 15.50
CA ALA A 183 -1.28 40.98 16.87
C ALA A 183 -1.72 39.72 17.63
N VAL A 184 -0.76 39.03 18.24
CA VAL A 184 -0.98 37.71 18.84
C VAL A 184 -0.27 37.56 20.17
N LYS A 185 -0.67 36.54 20.92
CA LYS A 185 -0.10 36.16 22.21
C LYS A 185 0.10 34.65 22.30
N VAL A 186 1.23 34.21 22.84
CA VAL A 186 1.55 32.78 22.96
C VAL A 186 0.66 32.15 24.03
N ALA A 187 -0.23 31.23 23.62
CA ALA A 187 -1.19 30.57 24.50
C ALA A 187 -0.69 29.20 25.01
N TYR A 188 0.02 28.43 24.18
CA TYR A 188 0.61 27.15 24.56
C TYR A 188 1.81 26.78 23.70
N PHE A 189 2.56 25.77 24.14
CA PHE A 189 3.58 25.09 23.35
C PHE A 189 3.09 23.69 23.02
N SER A 190 3.21 23.28 21.76
CA SER A 190 3.18 21.87 21.37
C SER A 190 4.60 21.35 21.19
N ASP A 191 4.75 20.07 20.86
CA ASP A 191 6.06 19.48 20.59
C ASP A 191 6.81 20.16 19.43
N LYS A 192 6.09 20.83 18.52
CA LYS A 192 6.65 21.36 17.26
C LYS A 192 6.21 22.78 16.90
N ALA A 193 5.31 23.41 17.65
CA ALA A 193 4.73 24.70 17.30
C ALA A 193 4.32 25.52 18.52
N TRP A 194 4.19 26.83 18.33
CA TRP A 194 3.53 27.74 19.26
C TRP A 194 2.04 27.84 18.90
N GLY A 195 1.16 27.68 19.88
CA GLY A 195 -0.23 28.11 19.75
C GLY A 195 -0.33 29.61 20.01
N LEU A 196 -0.67 30.38 18.98
CA LEU A 196 -0.76 31.84 19.04
C LEU A 196 -2.22 32.27 18.98
N ARG A 197 -2.70 32.88 20.07
CA ARG A 197 -4.04 33.46 20.13
C ARG A 197 -4.01 34.89 19.59
N LEU A 198 -5.05 35.31 18.87
CA LEU A 198 -5.27 36.72 18.55
C LEU A 198 -5.35 37.54 19.84
N ASP A 199 -4.60 38.64 19.90
CA ASP A 199 -4.62 39.53 21.05
C ASP A 199 -5.96 40.26 21.13
N ASP A 200 -6.50 40.46 22.33
CA ASP A 200 -7.79 41.15 22.51
C ASP A 200 -7.71 42.63 22.07
N SER A 201 -6.49 43.18 21.96
CA SER A 201 -6.21 44.52 21.43
C SER A 201 -6.04 44.57 19.90
N ALA A 202 -6.12 43.44 19.20
CA ALA A 202 -5.97 43.37 17.76
C ALA A 202 -7.06 44.18 17.03
N ASP A 203 -6.69 44.77 15.89
CA ASP A 203 -7.61 45.53 15.06
C ASP A 203 -8.79 44.66 14.60
N ARG A 204 -10.01 45.13 14.85
CA ARG A 204 -11.24 44.36 14.60
C ARG A 204 -11.48 44.11 13.12
N GLU A 205 -11.11 45.05 12.27
CA GLU A 205 -11.25 44.89 10.81
C GLU A 205 -10.32 43.78 10.32
N THR A 206 -9.06 43.81 10.74
CA THR A 206 -8.07 42.78 10.41
C THR A 206 -8.47 41.40 10.93
N VAL A 207 -8.96 41.31 12.17
CA VAL A 207 -9.51 40.05 12.73
C VAL A 207 -10.73 39.57 11.94
N GLY A 208 -11.59 40.49 11.49
CA GLY A 208 -12.72 40.17 10.61
C GLY A 208 -12.28 39.56 9.28
N ARG A 209 -11.28 40.17 8.63
CA ARG A 209 -10.68 39.66 7.38
C ARG A 209 -10.04 38.29 7.58
N TYR A 210 -9.30 38.08 8.67
CA TYR A 210 -8.73 36.78 9.01
C TYR A 210 -9.80 35.68 9.13
N ARG A 211 -10.88 35.95 9.88
CA ARG A 211 -11.97 34.99 10.07
C ARG A 211 -12.74 34.72 8.77
N GLN A 212 -12.95 35.74 7.95
CA GLN A 212 -13.55 35.56 6.63
C GLN A 212 -12.69 34.67 5.73
N TRP A 213 -11.39 34.96 5.64
CA TRP A 213 -10.45 34.13 4.89
C TRP A 213 -10.44 32.68 5.38
N LEU A 214 -10.42 32.46 6.71
CA LEU A 214 -10.46 31.12 7.30
C LEU A 214 -11.74 30.36 6.91
N LEU A 215 -12.89 31.05 6.93
CA LEU A 215 -14.16 30.46 6.52
C LEU A 215 -14.13 30.05 5.05
N GLU A 216 -13.63 30.92 4.17
CA GLU A 216 -13.49 30.64 2.73
C GLU A 216 -12.54 29.45 2.48
N ALA A 217 -11.38 29.43 3.16
CA ALA A 217 -10.41 28.34 3.06
C ALA A 217 -11.01 26.99 3.49
N ARG A 218 -11.79 26.97 4.58
CA ARG A 218 -12.52 25.78 5.04
C ARG A 218 -13.57 25.32 4.03
N HIS A 219 -14.33 26.24 3.44
CA HIS A 219 -15.31 25.90 2.41
C HIS A 219 -14.65 25.32 1.16
N GLN A 220 -13.56 25.93 0.70
CA GLN A 220 -12.78 25.41 -0.43
C GLN A 220 -12.22 24.02 -0.13
N GLN A 221 -11.70 23.79 1.07
CA GLN A 221 -11.22 22.48 1.49
C GLN A 221 -12.34 21.45 1.52
N ALA A 222 -13.49 21.77 2.12
CA ALA A 222 -14.64 20.87 2.17
C ALA A 222 -15.15 20.51 0.77
N ASN A 223 -15.15 21.47 -0.16
CA ASN A 223 -15.53 21.22 -1.55
C ASN A 223 -14.51 20.31 -2.27
N ARG A 224 -13.20 20.52 -2.04
CA ARG A 224 -12.15 19.63 -2.56
C ARG A 224 -12.29 18.22 -2.00
N ASP A 225 -12.57 18.09 -0.70
CA ASP A 225 -12.75 16.79 -0.04
C ASP A 225 -13.97 16.05 -0.59
N ARG A 226 -15.10 16.73 -0.77
CA ARG A 226 -16.30 16.18 -1.43
C ARG A 226 -16.07 15.79 -2.87
N ALA A 227 -15.29 16.58 -3.62
CA ALA A 227 -14.99 16.27 -5.02
C ALA A 227 -14.08 15.05 -5.18
N ARG A 228 -13.19 14.80 -4.20
CA ARG A 228 -12.31 13.61 -4.18
C ARG A 228 -12.94 12.38 -3.56
N PHE A 229 -13.98 12.57 -2.74
CA PHE A 229 -14.64 11.47 -2.05
C PHE A 229 -15.21 10.46 -3.05
N ASN A 230 -14.86 9.19 -2.85
CA ASN A 230 -15.39 8.09 -3.63
C ASN A 230 -16.42 7.30 -2.80
N PRO A 231 -17.73 7.39 -3.07
CA PRO A 231 -18.74 6.66 -2.32
C PRO A 231 -18.54 5.14 -2.34
N GLY A 232 -17.93 4.60 -3.41
CA GLY A 232 -17.67 3.18 -3.60
C GLY A 232 -16.49 2.62 -2.81
N GLY A 233 -15.74 3.46 -2.10
CA GLY A 233 -14.54 3.06 -1.36
C GLY A 233 -13.25 3.39 -2.12
N LEU A 234 -12.12 3.20 -1.44
CA LEU A 234 -10.80 3.49 -2.00
C LEU A 234 -9.78 2.44 -1.55
N GLU A 235 -8.91 2.01 -2.47
CA GLU A 235 -7.76 1.15 -2.17
C GLU A 235 -6.48 1.98 -2.22
N SER A 236 -5.49 1.65 -1.39
CA SER A 236 -4.19 2.33 -1.40
C SER A 236 -3.46 2.16 -2.75
N PRO A 237 -2.68 3.17 -3.21
CA PRO A 237 -2.01 3.13 -4.51
C PRO A 237 -1.09 1.91 -4.72
N LYS A 238 -0.31 1.51 -3.71
CA LYS A 238 0.50 0.28 -3.76
C LYS A 238 -0.33 -0.98 -3.97
N LEU A 239 -1.51 -1.03 -3.37
CA LEU A 239 -2.38 -2.19 -3.45
C LEU A 239 -3.11 -2.23 -4.81
N GLN A 240 -3.48 -1.08 -5.35
CA GLN A 240 -3.94 -0.95 -6.75
C GLN A 240 -2.85 -1.34 -7.74
N GLY A 241 -1.60 -0.89 -7.55
CA GLY A 241 -0.47 -1.32 -8.38
C GLY A 241 -0.20 -2.83 -8.29
N ARG A 242 -0.48 -3.48 -7.16
CA ARG A 242 -0.45 -4.95 -7.02
C ARG A 242 -1.59 -5.63 -7.76
N LYS A 243 -2.80 -5.07 -7.73
CA LYS A 243 -3.95 -5.55 -8.51
C LYS A 243 -3.67 -5.43 -10.01
N GLU A 244 -3.15 -4.30 -10.45
CA GLU A 244 -2.80 -4.03 -11.84
C GLU A 244 -1.63 -4.90 -12.31
N SER A 245 -0.62 -5.13 -11.49
CA SER A 245 0.47 -6.07 -11.83
C SER A 245 0.02 -7.54 -11.79
N ALA A 246 -0.88 -7.92 -10.87
CA ALA A 246 -1.51 -9.24 -10.88
C ALA A 246 -2.44 -9.45 -12.10
N GLN A 247 -3.11 -8.39 -12.56
CA GLN A 247 -3.96 -8.42 -13.77
C GLN A 247 -3.14 -8.33 -15.07
N ALA A 248 -2.00 -7.62 -15.07
CA ALA A 248 -1.06 -7.55 -16.20
C ALA A 248 -0.27 -8.86 -16.39
N HIS A 249 -0.33 -9.79 -15.44
CA HIS A 249 0.25 -11.13 -15.53
C HIS A 249 -0.76 -12.22 -15.93
N THR A 250 -1.72 -11.92 -16.81
CA THR A 250 -2.12 -12.96 -17.79
C THR A 250 -1.01 -13.12 -18.82
N ALA A 251 0.15 -13.63 -18.38
CA ALA A 251 1.20 -14.07 -19.28
C ALA A 251 0.58 -15.15 -20.18
N ARG A 252 0.50 -14.86 -21.48
CA ARG A 252 0.03 -15.84 -22.46
C ARG A 252 1.22 -16.65 -22.95
N PRO A 253 1.08 -17.96 -23.14
CA PRO A 253 2.15 -18.78 -23.67
C PRO A 253 2.49 -18.30 -25.09
N ARG A 254 3.75 -18.00 -25.34
CA ARG A 254 4.26 -17.65 -26.66
C ARG A 254 4.66 -18.93 -27.38
N LEU A 255 4.00 -19.25 -28.48
CA LEU A 255 4.36 -20.38 -29.33
C LEU A 255 5.63 -20.03 -30.11
N LEU A 256 6.69 -20.82 -29.91
CA LEU A 256 8.02 -20.61 -30.50
C LEU A 256 8.31 -21.61 -31.62
N ALA A 257 7.78 -22.84 -31.49
CA ALA A 257 7.78 -23.84 -32.53
C ALA A 257 6.41 -24.56 -32.53
N ASP A 258 5.72 -24.53 -33.67
CA ASP A 258 4.41 -25.15 -33.82
C ASP A 258 4.52 -26.56 -34.39
N ARG A 259 4.67 -27.55 -33.51
CA ARG A 259 4.68 -28.99 -33.83
C ARG A 259 4.06 -29.76 -32.68
N ASP A 260 3.74 -31.03 -32.92
CA ASP A 260 3.31 -31.95 -31.87
C ASP A 260 4.31 -33.09 -31.71
N PRO A 261 4.55 -33.58 -30.48
CA PRO A 261 3.95 -33.12 -29.22
C PRO A 261 4.50 -31.75 -28.74
N LEU A 262 3.64 -30.96 -28.08
CA LEU A 262 3.97 -29.62 -27.60
C LEU A 262 4.52 -29.64 -26.17
N ILE A 263 5.70 -29.04 -25.98
CA ILE A 263 6.38 -28.87 -24.69
C ILE A 263 6.15 -27.45 -24.20
N LEU A 264 5.59 -27.31 -22.99
CA LEU A 264 5.44 -26.03 -22.31
C LEU A 264 6.66 -25.77 -21.44
N VAL A 265 7.35 -24.66 -21.70
CA VAL A 265 8.55 -24.25 -20.98
C VAL A 265 8.21 -23.09 -20.05
N LEU A 266 8.32 -23.35 -18.74
CA LEU A 266 8.18 -22.36 -17.69
C LEU A 266 9.57 -21.85 -17.32
N ALA A 267 9.88 -20.60 -17.67
CA ALA A 267 11.18 -20.00 -17.41
C ALA A 267 11.07 -18.47 -17.25
N GLU A 268 12.00 -17.87 -16.52
CA GLU A 268 12.13 -16.41 -16.45
C GLU A 268 12.69 -15.84 -17.75
N GLY A 269 11.88 -15.00 -18.40
CA GLY A 269 12.21 -14.39 -19.68
C GLY A 269 12.25 -15.36 -20.86
N GLU A 270 12.49 -14.82 -22.06
CA GLU A 270 12.34 -15.58 -23.31
C GLU A 270 13.62 -16.29 -23.78
N ALA A 271 14.77 -15.98 -23.18
CA ALA A 271 16.07 -16.45 -23.69
C ALA A 271 16.21 -17.98 -23.64
N PHE A 272 15.77 -18.61 -22.56
CA PHE A 272 15.87 -20.06 -22.43
C PHE A 272 14.85 -20.81 -23.32
N PRO A 273 13.53 -20.48 -23.29
CA PRO A 273 12.56 -21.08 -24.20
C PRO A 273 12.93 -20.93 -25.68
N ALA A 274 13.44 -19.77 -26.10
CA ALA A 274 13.86 -19.53 -27.47
C ALA A 274 15.02 -20.45 -27.89
N ARG A 275 16.08 -20.56 -27.08
CA ARG A 275 17.22 -21.45 -27.36
C ARG A 275 16.81 -22.92 -27.37
N LEU A 276 15.90 -23.33 -26.48
CA LEU A 276 15.37 -24.69 -26.50
C LEU A 276 14.58 -24.94 -27.79
N ALA A 277 13.72 -24.01 -28.20
CA ALA A 277 12.97 -24.10 -29.45
C ALA A 277 13.88 -24.19 -30.68
N GLU A 278 14.99 -23.44 -30.72
CA GLU A 278 15.99 -23.58 -31.79
C GLU A 278 16.64 -24.97 -31.82
N ALA A 279 16.94 -25.53 -30.64
CA ALA A 279 17.63 -26.80 -30.50
C ALA A 279 16.73 -28.01 -30.80
N VAL A 280 15.47 -27.99 -30.35
CA VAL A 280 14.55 -29.15 -30.41
C VAL A 280 13.31 -28.94 -31.27
N GLY A 281 13.08 -27.73 -31.76
CA GLY A 281 11.89 -27.33 -32.53
C GLY A 281 11.73 -28.02 -33.89
N ARG A 282 12.78 -28.72 -34.36
CA ARG A 282 12.66 -29.63 -35.52
C ARG A 282 11.91 -30.92 -35.19
N LYS A 283 11.81 -31.31 -33.92
CA LYS A 283 11.16 -32.55 -33.49
C LYS A 283 9.91 -32.30 -32.63
N PHE A 284 9.93 -31.28 -31.78
CA PHE A 284 8.85 -30.99 -30.83
C PHE A 284 8.28 -29.59 -31.03
N GLY A 285 7.03 -29.38 -30.62
CA GLY A 285 6.53 -28.03 -30.42
C GLY A 285 7.09 -27.44 -29.13
N VAL A 286 7.30 -26.13 -29.10
CA VAL A 286 7.77 -25.44 -27.90
C VAL A 286 6.96 -24.16 -27.69
N ALA A 287 6.37 -24.01 -26.50
CA ALA A 287 5.74 -22.78 -26.05
C ALA A 287 6.46 -22.28 -24.79
N GLY A 288 6.83 -21.00 -24.77
CA GLY A 288 7.42 -20.34 -23.59
C GLY A 288 6.36 -19.60 -22.79
N LEU A 289 6.39 -19.73 -21.47
CA LEU A 289 5.55 -18.96 -20.57
C LEU A 289 6.39 -18.45 -19.39
N ASP A 290 6.31 -17.14 -19.15
CA ASP A 290 6.97 -16.54 -17.99
C ASP A 290 6.30 -17.00 -16.69
N LEU A 291 7.12 -17.27 -15.68
CA LEU A 291 6.70 -17.87 -14.43
C LEU A 291 5.99 -16.85 -13.53
N GLY A 292 4.68 -16.71 -13.75
CA GLY A 292 3.79 -15.94 -12.88
C GLY A 292 3.30 -16.72 -11.65
N PRO A 293 2.82 -16.05 -10.60
CA PRO A 293 2.29 -16.69 -9.39
C PRO A 293 0.91 -17.34 -9.58
N GLY A 294 0.21 -17.02 -10.68
CA GLY A 294 -1.15 -17.49 -10.99
C GLY A 294 -1.24 -18.96 -11.43
N PRO A 295 -2.47 -19.52 -11.49
CA PRO A 295 -2.71 -20.88 -11.96
C PRO A 295 -2.30 -21.05 -13.42
N LEU A 296 -1.70 -22.20 -13.75
CA LEU A 296 -1.16 -22.50 -15.07
C LEU A 296 -2.27 -22.79 -16.09
N LYS A 297 -3.24 -23.64 -15.74
CA LYS A 297 -4.25 -24.15 -16.68
C LYS A 297 -5.06 -23.05 -17.39
N PRO A 298 -5.53 -21.97 -16.73
CA PRO A 298 -6.25 -20.89 -17.40
C PRO A 298 -5.40 -20.09 -18.40
N ALA A 299 -4.08 -19.99 -18.18
CA ALA A 299 -3.18 -19.30 -19.09
C ALA A 299 -2.99 -20.03 -20.43
N LEU A 300 -3.29 -21.34 -20.47
CA LEU A 300 -3.12 -22.19 -21.64
C LEU A 300 -4.32 -22.19 -22.61
N GLY A 301 -5.29 -21.27 -22.43
CA GLY A 301 -6.47 -21.18 -23.29
C GLY A 301 -6.14 -21.07 -24.78
N ASP A 302 -5.13 -20.27 -25.13
CA ASP A 302 -4.67 -20.09 -26.52
C ASP A 302 -4.00 -21.36 -27.11
N LEU A 303 -3.64 -22.34 -26.26
CA LEU A 303 -3.13 -23.66 -26.64
C LEU A 303 -4.19 -24.77 -26.57
N GLY A 304 -5.47 -24.39 -26.42
CA GLY A 304 -6.63 -25.28 -26.41
C GLY A 304 -6.92 -25.93 -25.07
N ALA A 305 -6.39 -25.41 -23.95
CA ALA A 305 -6.74 -25.91 -22.63
C ALA A 305 -8.18 -25.51 -22.24
N SER A 306 -8.88 -26.40 -21.55
CA SER A 306 -10.25 -26.22 -21.06
C SER A 306 -10.39 -26.78 -19.64
N ALA A 307 -11.58 -26.74 -19.05
CA ALA A 307 -11.82 -27.27 -17.69
C ALA A 307 -11.35 -28.72 -17.52
N ASP A 308 -11.47 -29.56 -18.56
CA ASP A 308 -11.15 -30.99 -18.51
C ASP A 308 -9.88 -31.37 -19.30
N SER A 309 -9.27 -30.42 -20.02
CA SER A 309 -8.14 -30.68 -20.91
C SER A 309 -7.00 -29.69 -20.73
N TRP A 310 -5.77 -30.18 -20.85
CA TRP A 310 -4.55 -29.34 -20.89
C TRP A 310 -4.17 -28.92 -22.33
N GLY A 311 -5.07 -29.13 -23.28
CA GLY A 311 -4.91 -28.72 -24.67
C GLY A 311 -3.85 -29.55 -25.40
N ARG A 312 -3.02 -28.87 -26.19
CA ARG A 312 -1.94 -29.49 -26.98
C ARG A 312 -0.71 -29.89 -26.15
N VAL A 313 -0.57 -29.35 -24.94
CA VAL A 313 0.60 -29.60 -24.10
C VAL A 313 0.67 -31.08 -23.72
N ARG A 314 1.85 -31.68 -23.85
CA ARG A 314 2.13 -33.08 -23.49
C ARG A 314 3.24 -33.23 -22.45
N LEU A 315 4.02 -32.19 -22.20
CA LEU A 315 5.11 -32.17 -21.23
C LEU A 315 5.33 -30.74 -20.72
N ILE A 316 5.58 -30.60 -19.42
CA ILE A 316 5.94 -29.31 -18.80
C ILE A 316 7.41 -29.36 -18.38
N LEU A 317 8.17 -28.32 -18.76
CA LEU A 317 9.57 -28.15 -18.38
C LEU A 317 9.74 -26.88 -17.54
N ILE A 318 10.19 -27.02 -16.29
CA ILE A 318 10.37 -25.88 -15.36
C ILE A 318 11.86 -25.58 -15.18
N HIS A 319 12.33 -24.40 -15.57
CA HIS A 319 13.74 -24.04 -15.50
C HIS A 319 14.11 -23.30 -14.19
N HIS A 320 15.21 -23.72 -13.54
CA HIS A 320 15.58 -23.39 -12.15
C HIS A 320 16.12 -21.96 -11.87
N ARG A 321 16.25 -21.07 -12.87
CA ARG A 321 16.80 -19.71 -12.65
C ARG A 321 15.74 -18.68 -12.21
N LEU A 322 14.96 -18.97 -11.18
CA LEU A 322 13.83 -18.13 -10.76
C LEU A 322 14.16 -17.17 -9.61
N ARG A 323 13.88 -15.88 -9.80
CA ARG A 323 13.78 -14.79 -8.81
C ARG A 323 12.48 -14.84 -8.00
N SER A 324 11.42 -15.48 -8.50
CA SER A 324 10.09 -15.51 -7.87
C SER A 324 9.59 -16.93 -7.63
N GLY A 325 9.76 -17.43 -6.39
CA GLY A 325 9.38 -18.79 -5.98
C GLY A 325 10.33 -19.86 -6.50
N THR A 326 10.57 -20.91 -5.71
CA THR A 326 11.47 -21.99 -6.14
C THR A 326 10.78 -22.84 -7.22
N ALA A 327 11.53 -23.31 -8.24
CA ALA A 327 10.99 -24.22 -9.27
C ALA A 327 10.30 -25.46 -8.67
N LEU A 328 10.76 -25.89 -7.50
CA LEU A 328 10.18 -26.97 -6.70
C LEU A 328 8.80 -26.62 -6.14
N GLU A 329 8.62 -25.42 -5.57
CA GLU A 329 7.30 -24.95 -5.11
C GLU A 329 6.33 -24.87 -6.27
N ARG A 330 6.76 -24.37 -7.44
CA ARG A 330 5.90 -24.35 -8.62
C ARG A 330 5.48 -25.74 -9.05
N CYS A 331 6.42 -26.69 -9.09
CA CYS A 331 6.12 -28.09 -9.40
C CYS A 331 5.07 -28.65 -8.42
N ARG A 332 5.25 -28.46 -7.11
CA ARG A 332 4.26 -28.90 -6.10
C ARG A 332 2.89 -28.31 -6.34
N ARG A 333 2.81 -27.00 -6.62
CA ARG A 333 1.52 -26.34 -6.89
C ARG A 333 0.83 -26.90 -8.13
N VAL A 334 1.56 -27.07 -9.24
CA VAL A 334 0.99 -27.62 -10.48
C VAL A 334 0.51 -29.06 -10.29
N VAL A 335 1.25 -29.88 -9.52
CA VAL A 335 0.88 -31.28 -9.26
C VAL A 335 -0.25 -31.39 -8.23
N GLN A 336 -0.17 -30.68 -7.11
CA GLN A 336 -1.05 -30.85 -5.96
C GLN A 336 -2.29 -29.94 -6.00
N GLU A 337 -2.12 -28.65 -6.35
CA GLU A 337 -3.21 -27.67 -6.36
C GLU A 337 -3.97 -27.71 -7.68
N GLU A 338 -3.28 -27.88 -8.82
CA GLU A 338 -3.90 -27.90 -10.15
C GLU A 338 -4.19 -29.32 -10.68
N ALA A 339 -3.81 -30.36 -9.93
CA ALA A 339 -3.99 -31.77 -10.30
C ALA A 339 -3.53 -32.06 -11.75
N CYS A 340 -2.36 -31.55 -12.13
CA CYS A 340 -1.85 -31.70 -13.49
C CYS A 340 -1.52 -33.17 -13.80
N PRO A 341 -2.09 -33.76 -14.86
CA PRO A 341 -1.84 -35.15 -15.26
C PRO A 341 -0.60 -35.29 -16.16
N LEU A 342 0.00 -34.17 -16.60
CA LEU A 342 1.11 -34.19 -17.54
C LEU A 342 2.44 -34.46 -16.84
N PRO A 343 3.38 -35.17 -17.50
CA PRO A 343 4.73 -35.30 -16.98
C PRO A 343 5.38 -33.91 -16.83
N ILE A 344 6.07 -33.71 -15.70
CA ILE A 344 6.81 -32.48 -15.40
C ILE A 344 8.29 -32.82 -15.25
N LEU A 345 9.16 -32.11 -15.97
CA LEU A 345 10.60 -32.16 -15.80
C LEU A 345 11.10 -30.84 -15.19
N ILE A 346 12.03 -30.92 -14.24
CA ILE A 346 12.71 -29.74 -13.72
C ILE A 346 14.08 -29.64 -14.38
N ALA A 347 14.37 -28.49 -14.98
CA ALA A 347 15.58 -28.23 -15.73
C ALA A 347 16.54 -27.31 -15.00
N GLY A 348 17.83 -27.66 -15.00
CA GLY A 348 18.86 -26.80 -14.43
C GLY A 348 20.28 -27.25 -14.77
N THR A 349 21.25 -26.76 -14.01
CA THR A 349 22.68 -27.06 -14.18
C THR A 349 23.05 -28.45 -13.64
N GLU A 350 24.20 -28.97 -14.06
CA GLU A 350 24.74 -30.27 -13.64
C GLU A 350 25.16 -30.32 -12.17
N GLU A 351 25.49 -29.17 -11.59
CA GLU A 351 25.92 -29.05 -10.19
C GLU A 351 24.91 -29.70 -9.24
N GLU A 352 25.39 -30.67 -8.44
CA GLU A 352 24.56 -31.46 -7.51
C GLU A 352 23.31 -32.10 -8.16
N SER A 353 23.42 -32.54 -9.42
CA SER A 353 22.32 -33.09 -10.20
C SER A 353 21.54 -34.20 -9.49
N ASP A 354 22.22 -35.12 -8.78
CA ASP A 354 21.58 -36.19 -8.02
C ASP A 354 20.71 -35.66 -6.86
N LEU A 355 21.19 -34.66 -6.14
CA LEU A 355 20.43 -34.02 -5.05
C LEU A 355 19.24 -33.26 -5.61
N LYS A 356 19.43 -32.51 -6.70
CA LYS A 356 18.36 -31.77 -7.40
C LYS A 356 17.33 -32.71 -8.00
N ARG A 357 17.76 -33.87 -8.52
CA ARG A 357 16.89 -34.95 -8.98
C ARG A 357 15.99 -35.47 -7.88
N ASN A 358 16.57 -35.88 -6.76
CA ASN A 358 15.80 -36.37 -5.60
C ASN A 358 14.79 -35.33 -5.09
N ARG A 359 15.19 -34.05 -5.02
CA ARG A 359 14.29 -32.95 -4.63
C ARG A 359 13.18 -32.70 -5.64
N SER A 360 13.47 -32.82 -6.92
CA SER A 360 12.50 -32.64 -8.01
C SER A 360 11.44 -33.75 -7.98
N VAL A 361 11.86 -35.01 -7.84
CA VAL A 361 10.95 -36.15 -7.69
C VAL A 361 10.09 -36.00 -6.44
N ALA A 362 10.68 -35.58 -5.31
CA ALA A 362 9.93 -35.29 -4.09
C ALA A 362 8.92 -34.13 -4.23
N ALA A 363 9.12 -33.22 -5.19
CA ALA A 363 8.18 -32.15 -5.51
C ALA A 363 7.06 -32.59 -6.47
N GLY A 364 7.13 -33.81 -7.02
CA GLY A 364 6.15 -34.37 -7.96
C GLY A 364 6.59 -34.33 -9.42
N ALA A 365 7.85 -33.98 -9.72
CA ALA A 365 8.39 -34.10 -11.07
C ALA A 365 8.71 -35.55 -11.42
N VAL A 366 8.71 -35.87 -12.72
CA VAL A 366 9.13 -37.18 -13.24
C VAL A 366 10.63 -37.34 -13.12
N ASP A 367 11.39 -36.30 -13.48
CA ASP A 367 12.85 -36.30 -13.39
C ASP A 367 13.43 -34.88 -13.38
N TYR A 368 14.74 -34.78 -13.15
CA TYR A 368 15.55 -33.58 -13.31
C TYR A 368 16.41 -33.67 -14.57
N LEU A 369 16.24 -32.70 -15.46
CA LEU A 369 16.97 -32.58 -16.70
C LEU A 369 18.15 -31.62 -16.53
N VAL A 370 19.36 -32.14 -16.67
CA VAL A 370 20.56 -31.31 -16.79
C VAL A 370 20.58 -30.67 -18.18
N ILE A 371 20.64 -29.34 -18.21
CA ILE A 371 20.73 -28.59 -19.47
C ILE A 371 22.09 -27.90 -19.53
N ASP A 372 22.94 -28.48 -20.37
CA ASP A 372 24.23 -27.93 -20.74
C ASP A 372 24.22 -27.54 -22.24
N PRO A 373 24.75 -26.35 -22.60
CA PRO A 373 24.84 -25.88 -23.99
C PRO A 373 25.43 -26.89 -24.99
N PHE A 374 26.28 -27.82 -24.55
CA PHE A 374 26.96 -28.79 -25.41
C PHE A 374 26.26 -30.16 -25.51
N HIS A 375 25.19 -30.40 -24.75
CA HIS A 375 24.54 -31.72 -24.61
C HIS A 375 23.11 -31.79 -25.19
N VAL A 376 22.85 -31.10 -26.31
CA VAL A 376 21.52 -31.05 -26.95
C VAL A 376 20.95 -32.44 -27.29
N LEU A 377 21.81 -33.40 -27.69
CA LEU A 377 21.38 -34.77 -27.99
C LEU A 377 20.84 -35.50 -26.76
N GLN A 378 21.42 -35.25 -25.58
CA GLN A 378 20.94 -35.81 -24.32
C GLN A 378 19.59 -35.22 -23.95
N VAL A 379 19.43 -33.90 -24.07
CA VAL A 379 18.14 -33.22 -23.87
C VAL A 379 17.07 -33.80 -24.80
N LEU A 380 17.36 -33.94 -26.09
CA LEU A 380 16.44 -34.55 -27.06
C LEU A 380 16.06 -35.99 -26.69
N ARG A 381 17.02 -36.78 -26.24
CA ARG A 381 16.80 -38.18 -25.84
C ARG A 381 15.90 -38.26 -24.61
N THR A 382 16.18 -37.48 -23.56
CA THR A 382 15.37 -37.47 -22.33
C THR A 382 13.95 -36.98 -22.59
N LEU A 383 13.77 -35.95 -23.42
CA LEU A 383 12.43 -35.49 -23.82
C LEU A 383 11.66 -36.58 -24.57
N ASP A 384 12.32 -37.27 -25.51
CA ASP A 384 11.72 -38.35 -26.28
C ASP A 384 11.36 -39.57 -25.42
N GLU A 385 12.24 -39.98 -24.51
CA GLU A 385 12.02 -41.08 -23.57
C GLU A 385 10.86 -40.74 -22.62
N THR A 386 10.82 -39.51 -22.09
CA THR A 386 9.73 -39.07 -21.20
C THR A 386 8.39 -39.06 -21.95
N LEU A 387 8.35 -38.49 -23.15
CA LEU A 387 7.12 -38.46 -23.95
C LEU A 387 6.64 -39.85 -24.37
N LYS A 388 7.55 -40.81 -24.61
CA LYS A 388 7.19 -42.21 -24.90
C LYS A 388 6.61 -42.96 -23.71
N LEU A 389 7.03 -42.61 -22.49
CA LEU A 389 6.57 -43.27 -21.27
C LEU A 389 5.18 -42.77 -20.81
N PHE A 390 4.82 -41.54 -21.18
CA PHE A 390 3.64 -40.84 -20.66
C PHE A 390 2.66 -40.36 -21.74
N GLY A 391 2.94 -40.59 -23.02
CA GLY A 391 2.23 -40.04 -24.18
C GLY A 391 1.56 -41.05 -25.08
#